data_AF-A0A5C9CVC6-F1
#
_entry.id   AF-A0A5C9CVC6-F1
#
_cell.length_a   1.000
_cell.length_b   1.000
_cell.length_c   1.000
_cell.angle_alpha   90.00
_cell.angle_beta   90.00
_cell.angle_gamma   90.00
#
_symmetry.space_group_name_H-M   'P 1'
#
loop_
_entity.id
_entity.type
_entity.pdbx_description
1 polymer ?
#
loop_
_entity_poly.entity_id
_entity_poly.type
_entity_poly.pdbx_seq_one_letter_code
_entity_poly.pdbx_strand_id
1 'polypeptide(L)'
;MDKLGALAAFGTALCWSFSAIFFENATRRVGALAVNFWKVAFAFVLLSFAGLATRGMPFPFDASGSTWTYLGLSSLVGFLIADYFLFNAYLLIGSRITIVFQAITPV
;
A
#
# COMPACT_ATOMS: atom_id res chain seq x y z
N MET A 1 19.01 4.49 19.89
CA MET A 1 18.22 4.00 18.73
C MET A 1 16.94 4.82 18.54
N ASP A 2 16.42 5.45 19.58
CA ASP A 2 15.15 6.21 19.56
C ASP A 2 15.12 7.40 18.57
N LYS A 3 16.23 8.14 18.43
CA LYS A 3 16.31 9.28 17.50
C LYS A 3 16.21 8.87 16.02
N LEU A 4 16.76 7.70 15.66
CA LEU A 4 16.68 7.16 14.29
C LEU A 4 15.26 6.65 14.00
N GLY A 5 14.63 6.00 14.98
CA GLY A 5 13.22 5.58 14.89
C GLY A 5 12.27 6.77 14.71
N ALA A 6 12.46 7.84 15.48
CA ALA A 6 11.68 9.07 15.34
C ALA A 6 11.85 9.73 13.96
N LEU A 7 13.07 9.76 13.43
CA LEU A 7 13.33 10.30 12.10
C LEU A 7 12.69 9.44 11.00
N ALA A 8 12.76 8.10 11.12
CA ALA A 8 12.10 7.18 10.19
C ALA A 8 10.57 7.33 10.25
N ALA A 9 9.98 7.45 11.44
CA ALA A 9 8.55 7.67 11.61
C ALA A 9 8.09 9.00 10.98
N PHE A 10 8.86 10.07 11.16
CA PHE A 10 8.60 11.36 10.51
C PHE A 10 8.69 11.26 8.98
N GLY A 11 9.70 10.55 8.46
CA GLY A 11 9.83 10.27 7.04
C GLY A 11 8.62 9.53 6.48
N THR A 12 8.17 8.47 7.15
CA THR A 12 6.97 7.71 6.78
C THR A 12 5.72 8.60 6.79
N ALA A 13 5.56 9.46 7.79
CA ALA A 13 4.42 10.38 7.87
C ALA A 13 4.38 11.36 6.69
N LEU A 14 5.55 11.87 6.26
CA LEU A 14 5.66 12.68 5.05
C LEU A 14 5.31 11.87 3.80
N CYS A 15 5.87 10.67 3.64
CA CYS A 15 5.59 9.79 2.50
C CYS A 15 4.10 9.48 2.37
N TRP A 16 3.41 9.14 3.46
CA TRP A 16 1.97 8.87 3.46
C TRP A 16 1.15 10.12 3.14
N SER A 17 1.53 11.28 3.69
CA SER A 17 0.84 12.55 3.43
C SER A 17 0.88 12.91 1.94
N PHE A 18 2.05 12.83 1.30
CA PHE A 18 2.18 13.10 -0.13
C PHE A 18 1.49 12.05 -0.99
N SER A 19 1.63 10.78 -0.64
CA SER A 19 1.04 9.67 -1.40
C SER A 19 -0.47 9.79 -1.49
N ALA A 20 -1.15 10.18 -0.40
CA ALA A 20 -2.60 10.36 -0.40
C ALA A 20 -3.07 11.47 -1.35
N ILE A 21 -2.32 12.59 -1.42
CA ILE A 21 -2.61 13.69 -2.37
C ILE A 21 -2.41 13.22 -3.82
N PHE A 22 -1.34 12.47 -4.10
CA PHE A 22 -1.10 11.93 -5.43
C PHE A 22 -2.15 10.89 -5.84
N PHE A 23 -2.51 9.99 -4.92
CA PHE A 23 -3.54 8.99 -5.17
C PHE A 23 -4.92 9.61 -5.33
N GLU A 24 -5.28 10.66 -4.59
CA GLU A 24 -6.53 11.39 -4.84
C GLU A 24 -6.55 11.94 -6.27
N ASN A 25 -5.49 12.66 -6.67
CA ASN A 25 -5.41 13.25 -8.00
C ASN A 25 -5.44 12.21 -9.12
N ALA A 26 -4.70 11.10 -8.95
CA ALA A 26 -4.69 9.99 -9.91
C ALA A 26 -6.07 9.33 -9.98
N THR A 27 -6.70 9.08 -8.83
CA THR A 27 -8.01 8.42 -8.76
C THR A 27 -9.08 9.27 -9.42
N ARG A 28 -9.06 10.60 -9.26
CA ARG A 28 -9.98 11.52 -9.97
C ARG A 28 -9.84 11.48 -11.49
N ARG A 29 -8.64 11.15 -12.01
CA ARG A 29 -8.35 11.14 -13.46
C ARG A 29 -8.69 9.81 -14.13
N VAL A 30 -8.34 8.69 -13.51
CA VAL A 30 -8.42 7.36 -14.15
C VAL A 30 -9.30 6.35 -13.40
N GLY A 31 -9.83 6.72 -12.23
CA GLY A 31 -10.68 5.89 -11.40
C GLY A 31 -9.92 4.98 -10.41
N ALA A 32 -10.63 4.54 -9.37
CA ALA A 32 -10.09 3.76 -8.25
C ALA A 32 -9.48 2.42 -8.68
N LEU A 33 -10.17 1.69 -9.57
CA LEU A 33 -9.71 0.38 -10.03
C LEU A 33 -8.42 0.49 -10.85
N ALA A 34 -8.32 1.48 -11.75
CA ALA A 34 -7.13 1.66 -12.57
C ALA A 34 -5.91 2.06 -11.72
N VAL A 35 -6.07 2.98 -10.78
CA VAL A 35 -4.99 3.36 -9.85
C VAL A 35 -4.54 2.16 -9.03
N ASN A 36 -5.48 1.38 -8.49
CA ASN A 36 -5.15 0.23 -7.68
C ASN A 36 -4.41 -0.86 -8.48
N PHE A 37 -4.86 -1.15 -9.70
CA PHE A 37 -4.19 -2.11 -10.58
C PHE A 37 -2.72 -1.73 -10.83
N TRP A 38 -2.47 -0.48 -11.22
CA TRP A 38 -1.11 0.00 -11.45
C TRP A 38 -0.28 0.02 -10.16
N LYS A 39 -0.88 0.40 -9.02
CA LYS A 39 -0.20 0.37 -7.72
C LYS A 39 0.30 -1.04 -7.40
N VAL A 40 -0.56 -2.04 -7.52
CA VAL A 40 -0.21 -3.45 -7.24
C VAL A 40 0.79 -3.98 -8.26
N ALA A 41 0.68 -3.62 -9.54
CA ALA A 41 1.65 -4.00 -10.58
C ALA A 41 3.05 -3.46 -10.28
N PHE A 42 3.17 -2.17 -9.91
CA PHE A 42 4.45 -1.59 -9.50
C PHE A 42 4.98 -2.21 -8.21
N ALA A 43 4.11 -2.41 -7.20
CA ALA A 43 4.49 -3.07 -5.97
C ALA A 43 5.06 -4.48 -6.21
N PHE A 44 4.43 -5.25 -7.09
CA PHE A 44 4.89 -6.58 -7.49
C PHE A 44 6.28 -6.54 -8.10
N VAL A 45 6.50 -5.66 -9.09
CA VAL A 45 7.81 -5.51 -9.75
C VAL A 45 8.90 -5.10 -8.75
N LEU A 46 8.63 -4.11 -7.91
CA LEU A 46 9.58 -3.64 -6.90
C LEU A 46 9.89 -4.71 -5.86
N LEU A 47 8.89 -5.47 -5.41
CA LEU A 47 9.07 -6.57 -4.47
C LEU A 47 9.87 -7.72 -5.09
N SER A 48 9.66 -8.04 -6.37
CA SER A 48 10.46 -9.05 -7.06
C SER A 48 11.93 -8.65 -7.18
N PHE A 49 12.22 -7.37 -7.48
CA PHE A 49 13.60 -6.87 -7.47
C PHE A 49 14.21 -6.88 -6.07
N ALA A 50 13.44 -6.48 -5.04
CA ALA A 50 13.90 -6.53 -3.66
C ALA A 50 14.18 -7.97 -3.20
N GLY A 51 13.35 -8.94 -3.60
CA GLY A 51 13.58 -10.36 -3.37
C GLY A 51 14.86 -10.85 -4.04
N LEU A 52 15.09 -10.46 -5.29
CA LEU A 52 16.33 -10.79 -6.00
C LEU A 52 17.57 -10.21 -5.30
N ALA A 53 17.51 -8.95 -4.85
CA ALA A 53 18.62 -8.27 -4.20
C ALA A 53 18.93 -8.81 -2.80
N THR A 54 17.91 -9.26 -2.04
CA THR A 54 18.07 -9.67 -0.63
C THR A 54 18.20 -11.18 -0.45
N ARG A 55 17.49 -11.97 -1.26
CA ARG A 55 17.40 -13.43 -1.14
C ARG A 55 17.96 -14.17 -2.35
N GLY A 56 18.30 -13.47 -3.43
CA GLY A 56 18.70 -14.09 -4.71
C GLY A 56 17.52 -14.74 -5.46
N MET A 57 16.28 -14.54 -5.00
CA MET A 57 15.09 -15.15 -5.56
C MET A 57 14.01 -14.09 -5.78
N PRO A 58 13.49 -13.92 -7.01
CA PRO A 58 12.47 -12.91 -7.31
C PRO A 58 11.08 -13.26 -6.75
N PHE A 59 10.86 -14.54 -6.42
CA PHE A 59 9.62 -15.04 -5.84
C PHE A 59 9.91 -15.95 -4.65
N PRO A 60 9.02 -15.98 -3.64
CA PRO A 60 9.15 -16.85 -2.48
C PRO A 60 8.72 -18.29 -2.82
N PHE A 61 9.49 -18.97 -3.66
CA PHE A 61 9.28 -20.39 -3.98
C PHE A 61 9.58 -21.32 -2.80
N ASP A 62 10.30 -20.81 -1.80
CA ASP A 62 10.63 -21.46 -0.53
C ASP A 62 9.47 -21.46 0.48
N ALA A 63 8.42 -20.66 0.24
CA ALA A 63 7.31 -20.54 1.17
C ALA A 63 6.38 -21.77 1.14
N SER A 64 5.92 -22.19 2.33
CA SER A 64 4.99 -23.31 2.46
C SER A 64 3.62 -23.00 1.83
N GLY A 65 2.85 -24.04 1.51
CA GLY A 65 1.51 -23.87 0.95
C GLY A 65 0.57 -23.06 1.87
N SER A 66 0.71 -23.18 3.19
CA SER A 66 -0.07 -22.38 4.14
C SER A 66 0.32 -20.89 4.11
N THR A 67 1.60 -20.56 3.94
CA THR A 67 2.03 -19.16 3.78
C THR A 67 1.40 -18.53 2.53
N TRP A 68 1.35 -19.28 1.43
CA TRP A 68 0.70 -18.83 0.20
C TRP A 68 -0.80 -18.60 0.36
N THR A 69 -1.52 -19.44 1.11
CA THR A 69 -2.96 -19.23 1.36
C THR A 69 -3.22 -18.00 2.22
N TYR A 70 -2.46 -17.78 3.29
CA TYR A 70 -2.58 -16.57 4.10
C TYR A 70 -2.21 -15.31 3.33
N LEU A 71 -1.15 -15.36 2.52
CA LEU A 71 -0.73 -14.23 1.68
C LEU A 71 -1.79 -13.89 0.64
N GLY A 72 -2.39 -14.90 -0.01
CA GLY A 72 -3.48 -14.73 -0.96
C GLY A 72 -4.73 -14.11 -0.33
N LEU A 73 -5.16 -14.63 0.82
CA LEU A 73 -6.31 -14.10 1.56
C LEU A 73 -6.07 -12.67 2.04
N SER A 74 -4.88 -12.39 2.59
CA SER A 74 -4.49 -11.04 3.01
C SER A 74 -4.44 -10.07 1.84
N SER A 75 -3.94 -10.51 0.68
CA SER A 75 -3.91 -9.70 -0.55
C SER A 75 -5.30 -9.36 -1.04
N LEU A 76 -6.27 -10.28 -0.94
CA LEU A 76 -7.64 -10.02 -1.35
C LEU A 76 -8.31 -8.98 -0.44
N VAL A 77 -8.14 -9.09 0.87
CA VAL A 77 -8.71 -8.13 1.82
C VAL A 77 -8.00 -6.77 1.74
N GLY A 78 -6.66 -6.76 1.71
CA GLY A 78 -5.87 -5.53 1.68
C GLY A 78 -5.89 -4.85 0.32
N PHE A 79 -5.38 -5.52 -0.71
CA PHE A 79 -5.19 -4.90 -2.02
C PHE A 79 -6.46 -4.80 -2.85
N LEU A 80 -7.44 -5.67 -2.65
CA LEU A 80 -8.69 -5.60 -3.43
C LEU A 80 -9.74 -4.78 -2.69
N ILE A 81 -10.09 -5.19 -1.47
CA ILE A 81 -11.23 -4.61 -0.74
C ILE A 81 -10.82 -3.27 -0.11
N ALA A 82 -9.80 -3.25 0.76
CA ALA A 82 -9.45 -2.06 1.52
C ALA A 82 -8.99 -0.91 0.60
N ASP A 83 -8.12 -1.20 -0.37
CA ASP A 83 -7.65 -0.20 -1.32
C ASP A 83 -8.77 0.34 -2.22
N TYR A 84 -9.71 -0.49 -2.66
CA TYR A 84 -10.85 -0.02 -3.44
C TYR A 84 -11.68 0.99 -2.65
N PHE A 85 -12.00 0.69 -1.39
CA PHE A 85 -12.74 1.62 -0.54
C PHE A 85 -11.92 2.87 -0.21
N LEU A 86 -10.61 2.75 0.01
CA LEU A 86 -9.73 3.88 0.28
C LEU A 86 -9.69 4.87 -0.90
N PHE A 87 -9.48 4.38 -2.11
CA PHE A 87 -9.45 5.23 -3.30
C PHE A 87 -10.82 5.84 -3.60
N ASN A 88 -11.92 5.11 -3.37
CA ASN A 88 -13.25 5.69 -3.45
C ASN A 88 -13.48 6.78 -2.38
N ALA A 89 -12.98 6.61 -1.16
CA ALA A 89 -13.04 7.65 -0.14
C ALA A 89 -12.27 8.91 -0.58
N TYR A 90 -11.11 8.77 -1.21
CA TYR A 90 -10.40 9.92 -1.80
C TYR A 90 -11.22 10.65 -2.88
N LEU A 91 -12.03 9.93 -3.68
CA LEU A 91 -12.93 10.57 -4.65
C LEU A 91 -14.07 11.35 -3.96
N LEU A 92 -14.71 10.73 -2.98
CA LEU A 92 -15.95 11.20 -2.36
C LEU A 92 -15.73 12.35 -1.37
N ILE A 93 -14.77 12.18 -0.45
CA ILE A 93 -14.53 13.11 0.67
C ILE A 93 -13.15 13.77 0.63
N GLY A 94 -12.29 13.38 -0.33
CA GLY A 94 -10.94 13.92 -0.49
C GLY A 94 -9.92 13.33 0.49
N SER A 95 -8.63 13.36 0.12
CA SER A 95 -7.52 12.80 0.91
C SER A 95 -7.43 13.37 2.33
N ARG A 96 -7.70 14.66 2.51
CA ARG A 96 -7.57 15.35 3.81
C ARG A 96 -8.47 14.73 4.87
N ILE A 97 -9.75 14.49 4.54
CA ILE A 97 -10.72 13.92 5.47
C ILE A 97 -10.48 12.42 5.61
N THR A 98 -10.20 11.71 4.51
CA THR A 98 -9.93 10.27 4.54
C THR A 98 -8.76 9.90 5.47
N ILE A 99 -7.67 10.66 5.47
CA ILE A 99 -6.52 10.40 6.35
C ILE A 99 -6.88 10.58 7.84
N VAL A 100 -7.71 11.58 8.17
CA VAL A 100 -8.19 11.78 9.55
C VAL A 100 -9.01 10.59 10.03
N PHE A 101 -9.90 10.07 9.19
CA PHE A 101 -10.64 8.84 9.50
C PHE A 101 -9.74 7.62 9.58
N GLN A 102 -8.71 7.52 8.72
CA GLN A 102 -7.77 6.42 8.74
C GLN A 102 -7.03 6.33 10.08
N ALA A 103 -6.73 7.47 10.74
CA ALA A 103 -6.08 7.51 12.05
C ALA A 103 -6.92 6.89 13.19
N ILE A 104 -8.20 6.59 12.97
CA ILE A 104 -9.06 5.87 13.93
C ILE A 104 -8.79 4.37 13.91
N THR A 105 -8.18 3.86 12.82
CA THR A 105 -7.84 2.44 12.72
C THR A 105 -6.80 2.10 13.78
N PRO A 106 -7.06 1.13 14.67
CA PRO A 106 -6.11 0.79 15.73
C PRO A 106 -4.79 0.30 15.12
N VAL A 107 -3.69 0.79 15.68
CA VAL A 107 -2.30 0.44 15.33
C VAL A 107 -1.85 -0.75 16.15
#